data_AF-A0A6B9YC73-F1
#
_entry.id   AF-A0A6B9YC73-F1
#
_cell.length_a   1.000
_cell.length_b   1.000
_cell.length_c   1.000
_cell.angle_alpha   90.00
_cell.angle_beta   90.00
_cell.angle_gamma   90.00
#
_symmetry.space_group_name_H-M   'P 1'
#
loop_
_entity.id
_entity.type
_entity.pdbx_description
1 polymer ?
#
loop_
_entity_poly.entity_id
_entity_poly.type
_entity_poly.pdbx_seq_one_letter_code
_entity_poly.pdbx_strand_id
1 'polypeptide(L)'
;MNILTLLIAVFVLLIALKRLSMITFAEDDTVLKAVKHKALSLFWVILIISSFIYIPYNVWILTGRSHYWDGVYITGGTALITIITSFVYYYKTSSRKMVRQ
;
A
#
# COMPACT_ATOMS: atom_id res chain seq x y z
N MET A 1 -9.15 11.75 -16.64
CA MET A 1 -8.62 10.84 -15.60
C MET A 1 -9.66 9.78 -15.35
N ASN A 2 -9.30 8.51 -15.54
CA ASN A 2 -10.27 7.43 -15.48
C ASN A 2 -10.29 6.83 -14.08
N ILE A 3 -11.49 6.62 -13.55
CA ILE A 3 -11.74 5.84 -12.32
C ILE A 3 -11.03 4.47 -12.39
N LEU A 4 -10.89 3.94 -13.62
CA LEU A 4 -10.17 2.71 -13.94
C LEU A 4 -8.70 2.73 -13.45
N THR A 5 -7.97 3.84 -13.62
CA THR A 5 -6.56 3.94 -13.17
C THR A 5 -6.45 3.98 -11.65
N LEU A 6 -7.41 4.61 -10.97
CA LEU A 6 -7.49 4.64 -9.51
C LEU A 6 -7.78 3.25 -8.94
N LEU A 7 -8.68 2.52 -9.60
CA LEU A 7 -9.01 1.14 -9.24
C LEU A 7 -7.79 0.22 -9.40
N ILE A 8 -7.04 0.37 -10.50
CA ILE A 8 -5.76 -0.33 -10.70
C ILE A 8 -4.78 0.01 -9.58
N ALA A 9 -4.62 1.29 -9.22
CA ALA A 9 -3.68 1.68 -8.16
C ALA A 9 -4.02 1.06 -6.79
N VAL A 10 -5.31 0.97 -6.44
CA VAL A 10 -5.76 0.29 -5.22
C VAL A 10 -5.45 -1.21 -5.29
N PHE A 11 -5.70 -1.87 -6.42
CA PHE A 11 -5.35 -3.28 -6.61
C PHE A 11 -3.83 -3.53 -6.49
N VAL A 12 -3.03 -2.66 -7.09
CA VAL A 12 -1.57 -2.71 -7.03
C VAL A 12 -1.08 -2.54 -5.58
N LEU A 13 -1.64 -1.60 -4.81
CA LEU A 13 -1.35 -1.42 -3.39
C LEU A 13 -1.65 -2.69 -2.58
N LEU A 14 -2.81 -3.31 -2.79
CA LEU A 14 -3.20 -4.54 -2.09
C LEU A 14 -2.28 -5.72 -2.43
N ILE A 15 -1.93 -5.89 -3.70
CA ILE A 15 -0.99 -6.92 -4.15
C ILE A 15 0.40 -6.69 -3.52
N ALA A 16 0.85 -5.43 -3.48
CA ALA A 16 2.12 -5.06 -2.89
C ALA A 16 2.18 -5.36 -1.39
N LEU A 17 1.13 -5.01 -0.63
CA LEU A 17 1.03 -5.35 0.79
C LEU A 17 1.06 -6.87 1.02
N LYS A 18 0.31 -7.63 0.21
CA LYS A 18 0.26 -9.10 0.31
C LYS A 18 1.63 -9.73 0.03
N ARG A 19 2.32 -9.27 -1.03
CA ARG A 19 3.65 -9.74 -1.40
C ARG A 19 4.69 -9.39 -0.35
N LEU A 20 4.68 -8.14 0.15
CA LEU A 20 5.55 -7.71 1.22
C LEU A 20 5.38 -8.60 2.45
N SER A 21 4.13 -8.79 2.93
CA SER A 21 3.85 -9.65 4.09
C SER A 21 4.23 -11.11 3.88
N MET A 22 4.18 -11.64 2.64
CA MET A 22 4.70 -12.97 2.31
C MET A 22 6.23 -13.03 2.43
N ILE A 23 6.93 -12.02 1.93
CA ILE A 23 8.39 -11.97 1.92
C ILE A 23 8.94 -11.77 3.35
N THR A 24 8.30 -10.94 4.19
CA THR A 24 8.76 -10.71 5.57
C THR A 24 8.63 -11.94 6.49
N PHE A 25 7.84 -12.94 6.10
CA PHE A 25 7.57 -14.16 6.89
C PHE A 25 8.23 -15.42 6.33
N ALA A 26 8.93 -15.34 5.20
CA ALA A 26 9.67 -16.47 4.67
C ALA A 26 11.04 -16.52 5.35
N GLU A 27 11.36 -17.61 6.07
CA GLU A 27 12.72 -17.87 6.54
C GLU A 27 13.63 -18.14 5.32
N ASP A 28 14.67 -17.33 5.17
CA ASP A 28 15.63 -17.48 4.09
C ASP A 28 16.77 -18.42 4.51
N ASP A 29 16.76 -19.66 4.03
CA ASP A 29 17.78 -20.69 4.32
C ASP A 29 19.21 -20.34 3.84
N THR A 30 19.39 -19.29 3.02
CA THR A 30 20.70 -18.96 2.41
C THR A 30 20.95 -17.46 2.29
N VAL A 31 22.20 -17.02 2.56
CA VAL A 31 22.64 -15.62 2.58
C VAL A 31 22.37 -14.88 1.26
N LEU A 32 22.57 -15.55 0.11
CA LEU A 32 22.32 -14.99 -1.22
C LEU A 32 20.82 -14.80 -1.52
N LYS A 33 19.95 -15.69 -1.01
CA LYS A 33 18.50 -15.53 -1.08
C LYS A 33 18.03 -14.42 -0.15
N ALA A 34 18.60 -14.31 1.05
CA ALA A 34 18.27 -13.26 2.02
C ALA A 34 18.54 -11.84 1.48
N VAL A 35 19.65 -11.64 0.77
CA VAL A 35 19.95 -10.32 0.13
C VAL A 35 18.94 -10.00 -0.97
N LYS A 36 18.63 -10.97 -1.85
CA LYS A 36 17.59 -10.81 -2.88
C LYS A 36 16.21 -10.54 -2.27
N HIS A 37 15.83 -11.26 -1.21
CA HIS A 37 14.54 -11.09 -0.54
C HIS A 37 14.42 -9.73 0.14
N LYS A 38 15.47 -9.25 0.82
CA LYS A 38 15.51 -7.90 1.37
C LYS A 38 15.38 -6.82 0.29
N ALA A 39 16.09 -6.93 -0.82
CA ALA A 39 15.97 -5.98 -1.92
C ALA A 39 14.56 -5.97 -2.53
N LEU A 40 13.95 -7.15 -2.69
CA LEU A 40 12.60 -7.29 -3.24
C LEU A 40 11.54 -6.75 -2.25
N SER A 41 11.75 -6.93 -0.94
CA SER A 41 10.95 -6.29 0.11
C SER A 41 11.01 -4.76 0.04
N LEU A 42 12.20 -4.17 -0.13
CA LEU A 42 12.36 -2.73 -0.28
C LEU A 42 11.64 -2.19 -1.51
N PHE A 43 11.71 -2.92 -2.64
CA PHE A 43 10.97 -2.56 -3.84
C PHE A 43 9.45 -2.50 -3.59
N TRP A 44 8.89 -3.47 -2.87
CA TRP A 44 7.46 -3.44 -2.52
C TRP A 44 7.12 -2.29 -1.58
N VAL A 45 7.98 -1.94 -0.62
CA VAL A 45 7.77 -0.77 0.25
C VAL A 45 7.73 0.52 -0.56
N ILE A 46 8.65 0.71 -1.50
CA ILE A 46 8.67 1.89 -2.40
C ILE A 46 7.37 1.96 -3.21
N LEU A 47 6.90 0.82 -3.71
CA LEU A 47 5.68 0.71 -4.50
C LEU A 47 4.43 1.06 -3.68
N ILE A 48 4.41 0.69 -2.39
CA ILE A 48 3.38 1.06 -1.43
C ILE A 48 3.38 2.57 -1.18
N ILE A 49 4.53 3.16 -0.86
CA ILE A 49 4.66 4.61 -0.61
C ILE A 49 4.23 5.42 -1.84
N SER A 50 4.64 5.01 -3.04
CA SER A 50 4.24 5.65 -4.29
C SER A 50 2.71 5.61 -4.47
N SER A 51 2.08 4.45 -4.19
CA SER A 51 0.63 4.30 -4.26
C SER A 51 -0.10 5.16 -3.22
N PHE A 52 0.48 5.33 -2.03
CA PHE A 52 -0.04 6.20 -0.98
C PHE A 52 -0.13 7.66 -1.37
N ILE A 53 0.78 8.15 -2.22
CA ILE A 53 0.77 9.52 -2.73
C ILE A 53 -0.12 9.60 -3.97
N TYR A 54 -0.08 8.58 -4.83
CA TYR A 54 -0.81 8.54 -6.08
C TYR A 54 -2.34 8.49 -5.87
N ILE A 55 -2.84 7.70 -4.91
CA ILE A 55 -4.28 7.55 -4.69
C ILE A 55 -4.94 8.88 -4.27
N PRO A 56 -4.49 9.58 -3.21
CA PRO A 56 -5.07 10.85 -2.80
C PRO A 56 -4.94 11.95 -3.86
N TYR A 57 -3.83 11.96 -4.61
CA TYR A 57 -3.63 12.88 -5.73
C TYR A 57 -4.64 12.65 -6.86
N ASN A 58 -4.94 11.38 -7.18
CA ASN A 58 -5.94 11.09 -8.19
C ASN A 58 -7.34 11.44 -7.72
N VAL A 59 -7.67 11.19 -6.45
CA VAL A 59 -8.94 11.61 -5.86
C VAL A 59 -9.08 13.14 -5.93
N TRP A 60 -8.04 13.89 -5.56
CA TRP A 60 -8.04 15.36 -5.62
C TRP A 60 -8.41 15.90 -7.00
N ILE A 61 -7.83 15.32 -8.06
CA ILE A 61 -8.13 15.76 -9.42
C ILE A 61 -9.52 15.32 -9.85
N LEU A 62 -10.00 14.14 -9.41
CA LEU A 62 -11.35 13.66 -9.69
C LEU A 62 -12.42 14.54 -9.04
N THR A 63 -12.16 15.09 -7.86
CA THR A 63 -13.03 16.05 -7.17
C THR A 63 -12.90 17.48 -7.70
N GLY A 64 -12.40 17.65 -8.93
CA GLY A 64 -12.38 18.95 -9.61
C GLY A 64 -11.27 19.89 -9.14
N ARG A 65 -10.25 19.40 -8.42
CA ARG A 65 -9.15 20.20 -7.87
C ARG A 65 -9.65 21.38 -7.02
N SER A 66 -10.68 21.15 -6.20
CA SER A 66 -11.28 22.18 -5.34
C SER A 66 -10.20 22.83 -4.48
N HIS A 67 -9.79 24.05 -4.85
CA HIS A 67 -8.64 24.76 -4.28
C HIS A 67 -8.88 25.26 -2.82
N TYR A 68 -10.08 24.98 -2.30
CA TYR A 68 -10.52 25.34 -0.96
C TYR A 68 -10.29 24.20 0.03
N TRP A 69 -10.56 24.47 1.32
CA TRP A 69 -10.46 23.50 2.42
C TRP A 69 -11.15 22.16 2.13
N ASP A 70 -12.20 22.16 1.32
CA ASP A 70 -12.93 20.95 0.92
C ASP A 70 -12.02 19.91 0.26
N GLY A 71 -11.15 20.33 -0.65
CA GLY A 71 -10.21 19.42 -1.24
C GLY A 71 -9.17 18.89 -0.24
N VAL A 72 -8.76 19.71 0.75
CA VAL A 72 -7.83 19.28 1.81
C VAL A 72 -8.48 18.20 2.68
N TYR A 73 -9.78 18.35 3.00
CA TYR A 73 -10.54 17.32 3.73
C TYR A 73 -10.71 16.05 2.90
N ILE A 74 -10.96 16.15 1.59
CA ILE A 74 -11.10 15.01 0.69
C ILE A 74 -9.77 14.25 0.55
N THR A 75 -8.68 14.94 0.23
CA THR A 75 -7.36 14.32 0.04
C THR A 75 -6.78 13.81 1.36
N GLY A 76 -6.88 14.62 2.42
CA GLY A 76 -6.47 14.25 3.76
C GLY A 76 -7.25 13.06 4.29
N GLY A 77 -8.58 13.07 4.17
CA GLY A 77 -9.45 11.96 4.56
C GLY A 77 -9.16 10.69 3.78
N THR A 78 -8.95 10.79 2.47
CA THR A 78 -8.56 9.65 1.61
C THR A 78 -7.22 9.07 2.05
N ALA A 79 -6.22 9.92 2.32
CA ALA A 79 -4.92 9.47 2.79
C ALA A 79 -5.05 8.75 4.15
N LEU A 80 -5.80 9.33 5.10
CA LEU A 80 -6.03 8.77 6.43
C LEU A 80 -6.73 7.40 6.37
N ILE A 81 -7.79 7.28 5.56
CA ILE A 81 -8.49 6.01 5.33
C ILE A 81 -7.54 4.98 4.70
N THR A 82 -6.72 5.39 3.73
CA THR A 82 -5.73 4.50 3.09
C THR A 82 -4.73 3.99 4.13
N ILE A 83 -4.22 4.87 5.02
CA ILE A 83 -3.25 4.52 6.06
C ILE A 83 -3.88 3.51 7.03
N ILE A 84 -5.07 3.82 7.55
CA ILE A 84 -5.79 2.95 8.49
C ILE A 84 -6.06 1.59 7.85
N THR A 85 -6.56 1.57 6.60
CA THR A 85 -6.88 0.33 5.90
C THR A 85 -5.64 -0.53 5.68
N SER A 86 -4.54 0.07 5.24
CA SER A 86 -3.25 -0.63 5.08
C SER A 86 -2.74 -1.18 6.42
N PHE A 87 -2.84 -0.41 7.50
CA PHE A 87 -2.41 -0.84 8.82
C PHE A 87 -3.25 -2.02 9.33
N VAL A 88 -4.57 -1.93 9.23
CA VAL A 88 -5.50 -3.01 9.59
C VAL A 88 -5.23 -4.27 8.76
N TYR A 89 -5.02 -4.13 7.45
CA TYR A 89 -4.72 -5.25 6.57
C TYR A 89 -3.40 -5.92 6.90
N TYR A 90 -2.36 -5.13 7.18
CA TYR A 90 -1.05 -5.63 7.61
C TYR A 90 -1.16 -6.38 8.93
N TYR A 91 -1.81 -5.81 9.94
CA TYR A 91 -1.98 -6.44 11.25
C TYR A 91 -2.79 -7.74 11.15
N LYS A 92 -3.91 -7.75 10.43
CA LYS A 92 -4.75 -8.94 10.22
C LYS A 92 -4.02 -10.04 9.45
N THR A 93 -3.17 -9.68 8.49
CA THR A 93 -2.35 -10.65 7.75
C THR A 93 -1.23 -11.21 8.63
N SER A 94 -0.61 -10.37 9.46
CA SER A 94 0.44 -10.78 10.40
C SER A 94 -0.10 -11.72 11.48
N SER A 95 -1.24 -11.37 12.11
CA SER A 95 -1.86 -12.19 13.16
C SER A 95 -2.40 -13.53 12.65
N ARG A 96 -2.92 -13.60 11.42
CA ARG A 96 -3.32 -14.88 10.79
C ARG A 96 -2.16 -15.83 10.52
N LYS A 97 -0.92 -15.32 10.43
CA LYS A 97 0.27 -16.17 10.24
C LYS A 97 0.81 -16.70 11.56
N MET A 98 0.69 -15.94 12.65
CA MET A 98 1.07 -16.39 14.01
C MET A 98 0.25 -17.58 14.53
N VAL A 99 -1.02 -17.73 14.10
CA VAL A 99 -1.90 -18.83 14.53
C VAL A 99 -1.71 -20.11 13.69
N ARG A 100 -0.90 -20.08 12.63
CA ARG A 100 -0.64 -21.22 11.73
C ARG A 100 0.79 -21.81 11.84
N GLN A 101 1.64 -21.25 12.70
CA GLN A 101 2.88 -21.90 13.15
C GLN A 101 2.58 -22.72 14.39
#